data_AF-A0A377Z7N3-F1
#
_entry.id   AF-A0A377Z7N3-F1
#
_cell.length_a   1.000
_cell.length_b   1.000
_cell.length_c   1.000
_cell.angle_alpha   90.00
_cell.angle_beta   90.00
_cell.angle_gamma   90.00
#
_symmetry.space_group_name_H-M   'P 1'
#
loop_
_entity.id
_entity.type
_entity.pdbx_description
1 polymer ?
#
loop_
_entity_poly.entity_id
_entity_poly.type
_entity_poly.pdbx_seq_one_letter_code
_entity_poly.pdbx_strand_id
1 'polypeptide(L)'
;MSKHLKLTDAQIFTLRRMYNGTRYFMRGDKQKGEQDKISHRVNCPSIPVLFREGLVNWRNPACRKFDGLYYSVNLTPSGFDAVVDGKTSKERAA
;
A
#
# COMPACT_ATOMS: atom_id res chain seq x y z
N MET A 1 -0.09 -2.06 -21.88
CA MET A 1 1.25 -2.49 -21.43
C MET A 1 1.25 -2.59 -19.92
N SER A 2 1.06 -3.79 -19.37
CA SER A 2 1.18 -4.02 -17.93
C SER A 2 2.66 -3.96 -17.58
N LYS A 3 3.11 -2.89 -16.91
CA LYS A 3 4.46 -2.87 -16.33
C LYS A 3 4.49 -4.01 -15.31
N HIS A 4 5.35 -5.01 -15.52
CA HIS A 4 5.66 -5.98 -14.47
C HIS A 4 6.37 -5.23 -13.33
N LEU A 5 5.58 -4.74 -12.38
CA LEU A 5 6.08 -4.09 -11.18
C LEU A 5 6.86 -5.14 -10.37
N LYS A 6 8.19 -5.00 -10.30
CA LYS A 6 9.01 -5.82 -9.41
C LYS A 6 8.80 -5.35 -7.98
N LEU A 7 7.73 -5.85 -7.35
CA LEU A 7 7.46 -5.61 -5.94
C LEU A 7 8.44 -6.42 -5.08
N THR A 8 8.84 -5.81 -3.96
CA THR A 8 9.59 -6.51 -2.91
C THR A 8 8.65 -7.37 -2.08
N ASP A 9 9.20 -8.37 -1.38
CA ASP A 9 8.39 -9.23 -0.52
C ASP A 9 7.65 -8.42 0.56
N ALA A 10 8.29 -7.38 1.12
CA ALA A 10 7.66 -6.47 2.08
C ALA A 10 6.46 -5.71 1.49
N GLN A 11 6.54 -5.29 0.22
CA GLN A 11 5.44 -4.65 -0.49
C GLN A 11 4.29 -5.64 -0.76
N ILE A 12 4.61 -6.86 -1.20
CA ILE A 12 3.62 -7.93 -1.41
C ILE A 12 2.89 -8.26 -0.10
N PHE A 13 3.63 -8.43 1.00
CA PHE A 13 3.03 -8.65 2.33
C PHE A 13 2.17 -7.48 2.78
N THR A 14 2.56 -6.24 2.46
CA THR A 14 1.76 -5.05 2.77
C THR A 14 0.43 -5.07 2.02
N LEU A 15 0.45 -5.39 0.71
CA LEU A 15 -0.76 -5.52 -0.10
C LEU A 15 -1.66 -6.66 0.42
N ARG A 16 -1.11 -7.83 0.73
CA ARG A 16 -1.86 -8.98 1.29
C ARG A 16 -2.49 -8.64 2.65
N ARG A 17 -1.78 -7.92 3.52
CA ARG A 17 -2.34 -7.46 4.81
C ARG A 17 -3.48 -6.47 4.62
N MET A 18 -3.33 -5.54 3.67
CA MET A 18 -4.38 -4.59 3.33
C MET A 18 -5.62 -5.30 2.78
N TYR A 19 -5.42 -6.29 1.90
CA TYR A 19 -6.48 -7.16 1.39
C TYR A 19 -7.24 -7.87 2.53
N ASN A 20 -6.52 -8.36 3.54
CA ASN A 20 -7.10 -8.97 4.74
C ASN A 20 -7.70 -7.96 5.75
N GLY A 21 -7.85 -6.68 5.38
CA GLY A 21 -8.52 -5.67 6.19
C GLY A 21 -7.60 -4.86 7.12
N THR A 22 -6.28 -5.05 7.06
CA THR A 22 -5.35 -4.19 7.81
C THR A 22 -5.42 -2.76 7.27
N ARG A 23 -5.66 -1.79 8.15
CA ARG A 23 -5.73 -0.38 7.75
C ARG A 23 -4.34 0.22 7.61
N TYR A 24 -4.17 1.02 6.57
CA TYR A 24 -2.98 1.83 6.36
C TYR A 24 -3.34 3.28 6.09
N PHE A 25 -2.39 4.14 6.41
CA PHE A 25 -2.49 5.58 6.24
C PHE A 25 -1.30 6.10 5.46
N MET A 26 -1.51 7.19 4.73
CA MET A 26 -0.45 7.93 4.06
C MET A 26 -0.55 9.40 4.47
N ARG A 27 0.61 10.02 4.73
CA ARG A 27 0.70 11.45 5.00
C ARG A 27 0.31 12.26 3.77
N GLY A 28 -0.32 13.41 3.93
CA GLY A 28 -0.85 14.23 2.82
C GLY A 28 0.17 14.56 1.72
N ASP A 29 1.44 14.72 2.12
CA ASP A 29 2.58 14.96 1.23
C ASP A 29 3.09 13.71 0.49
N LYS A 30 2.47 12.55 0.74
CA LYS A 30 2.79 11.24 0.15
C LYS A 30 4.19 10.72 0.50
N GLN A 31 4.89 11.32 1.47
CA GLN A 31 6.27 10.92 1.81
C GLN A 31 6.34 9.83 2.88
N LYS A 32 5.33 9.73 3.75
CA LYS A 32 5.30 8.77 4.86
C LYS A 32 4.02 7.94 4.83
N GLY A 33 4.14 6.69 5.23
CA GLY A 33 3.03 5.77 5.39
C GLY A 33 3.05 5.10 6.74
N GLU A 34 1.89 4.69 7.23
CA GLU A 34 1.72 4.06 8.52
C GLU A 34 0.78 2.85 8.44
N GLN A 35 1.11 1.80 9.18
CA GLN A 35 0.21 0.68 9.43
C GLN A 35 -0.51 0.90 10.76
N ASP A 36 -1.82 0.64 10.77
CA ASP A 36 -2.59 0.56 11.99
C ASP A 36 -2.34 -0.79 12.71
N LYS A 37 -1.85 -0.74 13.95
CA LYS A 37 -1.71 -1.91 14.83
C LYS A 37 -2.73 -1.93 15.97
N ILE A 38 -3.86 -1.24 15.83
CA ILE A 38 -4.94 -1.12 16.82
C ILE A 38 -4.52 -0.25 18.02
N SER A 39 -3.41 -0.58 18.68
CA SER A 39 -2.92 0.17 19.85
C SER A 39 -2.13 1.43 19.46
N HIS A 40 -1.46 1.42 18.31
CA HIS A 40 -0.69 2.54 17.79
C HIS A 40 -0.48 2.40 16.29
N ARG A 41 0.05 3.45 15.67
CA ARG A 41 0.48 3.44 14.27
C ARG A 41 1.99 3.24 14.18
N VAL A 42 2.42 2.42 13.22
CA VAL A 42 3.85 2.17 12.97
C VAL A 42 4.23 2.60 11.57
N ASN A 43 5.44 3.12 11.40
CA ASN A 43 5.97 3.50 10.09
C ASN A 43 5.94 2.32 9.11
N CYS A 44 5.42 2.55 7.91
CA CYS A 44 5.36 1.59 6.82
C CYS A 44 5.86 2.25 5.52
N PRO A 45 7.16 2.12 5.19
CA PRO A 45 7.75 2.77 4.02
C PRO A 45 7.26 2.19 2.68
N SER A 46 6.59 1.04 2.71
CA SER A 46 6.00 0.44 1.51
C SER A 46 4.85 1.29 0.96
N ILE A 47 4.07 1.97 1.80
CA ILE A 47 2.85 2.67 1.37
C ILE A 47 3.12 3.81 0.37
N PRO A 48 4.07 4.74 0.60
CA PRO A 48 4.45 5.75 -0.39
C PRO A 48 4.84 5.15 -1.75
N VAL A 49 5.57 4.03 -1.74
CA VAL A 49 5.97 3.36 -2.98
C VAL A 49 4.77 2.77 -3.69
N LEU A 50 3.97 1.97 -2.98
CA LEU A 50 2.75 1.37 -3.53
C LEU A 50 1.76 2.41 -4.08
N PHE A 51 1.72 3.59 -3.45
CA PHE A 51 0.87 4.71 -3.90
C PHE A 51 1.39 5.29 -5.23
N ARG A 52 2.70 5.51 -5.35
CA ARG A 52 3.31 5.98 -6.61
C ARG A 52 3.14 4.99 -7.75
N GLU A 53 3.18 3.70 -7.45
CA GLU A 53 2.92 2.64 -8.44
C GLU A 53 1.42 2.47 -8.76
N GLY A 54 0.53 3.24 -8.12
CA GLY A 54 -0.91 3.20 -8.38
C GLY A 54 -1.61 1.95 -7.83
N LEU A 55 -0.96 1.18 -6.96
CA LEU A 55 -1.51 -0.03 -6.34
C LEU A 55 -2.38 0.28 -5.11
N VAL A 56 -2.14 1.44 -4.49
CA VAL A 56 -3.01 1.98 -3.44
C VAL A 56 -3.37 3.42 -3.78
N ASN A 57 -4.56 3.85 -3.36
CA ASN A 57 -5.01 5.22 -3.52
C ASN A 57 -5.74 5.69 -2.27
N TRP A 58 -5.99 7.00 -2.17
CA TRP A 58 -6.79 7.58 -1.11
C TRP A 58 -8.15 6.90 -1.02
N ARG A 59 -8.56 6.53 0.19
CA ARG A 59 -9.91 5.99 0.42
C ARG A 59 -11.00 6.99 -0.01
N ASN A 60 -10.78 8.28 0.23
CA ASN A 60 -11.61 9.36 -0.27
C ASN A 60 -10.75 10.31 -1.12
N PRO A 61 -10.74 10.16 -2.46
CA PRO A 61 -9.91 10.96 -3.34
C PRO A 61 -10.42 12.40 -3.53
N ALA A 62 -11.71 12.66 -3.32
CA ALA A 62 -12.31 13.99 -3.52
C ALA A 62 -11.87 15.01 -2.45
N CYS A 63 -11.54 14.56 -1.24
CA CYS A 63 -11.11 15.47 -0.18
C CYS A 63 -9.70 16.00 -0.44
N ARG A 64 -9.51 17.31 -0.26
CA ARG A 64 -8.18 17.93 -0.20
C ARG A 64 -7.35 17.27 0.92
N LYS A 65 -6.07 17.05 0.66
CA LYS A 65 -5.10 16.49 1.61
C LYS A 65 -4.17 17.61 2.03
N PHE A 66 -4.00 17.74 3.34
CA PHE A 66 -3.07 18.69 3.95
C PHE A 66 -1.80 17.97 4.40
N ASP A 67 -0.68 18.66 4.26
CA ASP A 67 0.62 18.18 4.71
C ASP A 67 0.64 18.01 6.23
N GLY A 68 1.42 17.05 6.72
CA GLY A 68 1.49 16.70 8.14
C GLY A 68 0.35 15.81 8.65
N LEU A 69 -0.82 15.77 7.98
CA LEU A 69 -1.94 14.91 8.35
C LEU A 69 -1.90 13.56 7.64
N TYR A 70 -2.46 12.54 8.28
CA TYR A 70 -2.53 11.18 7.76
C TYR A 70 -3.94 10.80 7.34
N TYR A 71 -4.06 10.18 6.17
CA TYR A 71 -5.34 9.80 5.58
C TYR A 71 -5.32 8.33 5.17
N SER A 72 -6.47 7.68 5.31
CA SER A 72 -6.60 6.26 4.97
C SER A 72 -6.44 6.04 3.47
N VAL A 73 -5.74 4.97 3.11
CA VAL A 73 -5.58 4.47 1.74
C VAL A 73 -6.20 3.08 1.61
N ASN A 74 -6.67 2.75 0.41
CA ASN A 74 -7.22 1.46 0.04
C ASN A 74 -6.50 0.91 -1.21
N LEU A 75 -6.62 -0.39 -1.44
CA LEU A 75 -6.20 -1.03 -2.69
C LEU A 75 -6.98 -0.43 -3.88
N THR A 76 -6.27 -0.21 -4.98
CA THR A 76 -6.87 0.02 -6.29
C THR A 76 -7.14 -1.33 -6.97
N PRO A 77 -7.91 -1.39 -8.08
CA PRO A 77 -8.05 -2.62 -8.87
C PRO A 77 -6.70 -3.27 -9.22
N SER A 78 -5.73 -2.47 -9.68
CA SER A 78 -4.37 -2.94 -9.95
C SER A 78 -3.64 -3.44 -8.69
N GLY A 79 -3.96 -2.86 -7.53
CA GLY A 79 -3.50 -3.37 -6.24
C GLY A 79 -4.04 -4.75 -5.90
N PHE A 80 -5.31 -5.02 -6.21
CA PHE A 80 -5.91 -6.36 -6.05
C PHE A 80 -5.26 -7.37 -6.99
N ASP A 81 -5.06 -7.03 -8.26
CA ASP A 81 -4.38 -7.90 -9.21
C ASP A 81 -2.96 -8.22 -8.73
N ALA A 82 -2.24 -7.21 -8.23
CA ALA A 82 -0.90 -7.38 -7.66
C ALA A 82 -0.87 -8.26 -6.38
N VAL A 83 -1.96 -8.38 -5.64
CA VAL A 83 -2.07 -9.33 -4.51
C VAL A 83 -2.15 -10.76 -5.02
N VAL A 84 -2.93 -10.99 -6.07
CA VAL A 84 -3.16 -12.31 -6.67
C VAL A 84 -1.93 -12.79 -7.45
N ASP A 85 -1.36 -11.93 -8.29
CA ASP A 85 -0.22 -12.25 -9.16
C ASP A 85 1.13 -12.13 -8.46
N GLY A 86 1.19 -11.34 -7.38
CA GLY A 86 2.41 -11.02 -6.66
C GLY A 86 2.99 -12.22 -5.94
N LYS A 87 4.09 -12.77 -6.50
CA LYS A 87 4.88 -13.82 -5.86
C LYS A 87 6.06 -13.25 -5.08
N THR A 88 6.16 -13.65 -3.82
CA THR A 88 7.36 -13.42 -2.99
C THR A 88 8.57 -14.15 -3.56
N SER A 89 9.77 -13.81 -3.11
CA SER A 89 11.01 -14.48 -3.56
C SER A 89 10.97 -15.99 -3.29
N LYS A 90 10.40 -16.39 -2.13
CA LYS A 90 10.20 -17.80 -1.77
C LYS A 90 9.25 -18.52 -2.73
N GLU A 91 8.14 -17.88 -3.12
CA GLU A 91 7.15 -18.44 -4.05
C GLU A 91 7.61 -18.43 -5.52
N ARG A 92 8.67 -17.67 -5.85
CA ARG A 92 9.30 -17.67 -7.18
C ARG A 92 10.34 -18.77 -7.37
N ALA A 93 10.91 -19.25 -6.27
CA ALA A 93 11.96 -20.28 -6.26
C ALA A 93 11.39 -21.71 -6.15
N ALA A 94 10.06 -21.86 -6.07
CA ALA A 94 9.32 -23.12 -6.03
C ALA A 94 8.67 -23.40 -7.38
#